data_AF-A0A2R6N0B9-F1
#
_entry.id   AF-A0A2R6N0B9-F1
#
_cell.length_a   1.000
_cell.length_b   1.000
_cell.length_c   1.000
_cell.angle_alpha   90.00
_cell.angle_beta   90.00
_cell.angle_gamma   90.00
#
_symmetry.space_group_name_H-M   'P 1'
#
loop_
_entity.id
_entity.type
_entity.pdbx_description
1 polymer ?
#
loop_
_entity_poly.entity_id
_entity_poly.type
_entity_poly.pdbx_seq_one_letter_code
_entity_poly.pdbx_strand_id
1 'polypeptide(L)'
;MSDGGEHREDDRERAPGSEPGLLAGECPADHLSYPPHRRCPDCGRPQEGTVDLSDRTAEVVTWTTAHATPPGVRSPNRLAIVAFEVDGRTVRALGGTTDEVAIGDTVRPVYVEELRDPEAGIRHPDSQAWDGYRFELVDAPG
;
A
#
# COMPACT_ATOMS: atom_id res chain seq x y z
N MET A 1 -16.02 8.03 -38.05
CA MET A 1 -14.77 7.26 -37.95
C MET A 1 -13.78 8.12 -37.20
N SER A 2 -13.67 7.94 -35.88
CA SER A 2 -12.65 8.57 -35.05
C SER A 2 -12.36 7.61 -33.90
N ASP A 3 -11.07 7.30 -33.77
CA ASP A 3 -10.41 6.36 -32.89
C ASP A 3 -10.99 6.24 -31.48
N GLY A 4 -11.40 5.02 -31.14
CA GLY A 4 -11.57 4.61 -29.75
C GLY A 4 -10.19 4.42 -29.13
N GLY A 5 -9.83 5.30 -28.21
CA GLY A 5 -8.60 5.22 -27.46
C GLY A 5 -8.50 3.89 -26.73
N GLU A 6 -7.46 3.14 -27.05
CA GLU A 6 -7.11 1.86 -26.45
C GLU A 6 -6.98 2.02 -24.94
N HIS A 7 -7.88 1.34 -24.22
CA HIS A 7 -7.67 0.98 -22.83
C HIS A 7 -6.40 0.13 -22.77
N ARG A 8 -5.29 0.69 -22.30
CA ARG A 8 -4.14 -0.13 -21.90
C ARG A 8 -4.50 -0.81 -20.58
N GLU A 9 -5.07 -1.99 -20.72
CA GLU A 9 -5.09 -3.02 -19.69
C GLU A 9 -3.63 -3.36 -19.37
N ASP A 10 -3.15 -2.96 -18.19
CA ASP A 10 -1.92 -3.51 -17.62
C ASP A 10 -2.27 -4.88 -17.01
N ASP A 11 -2.81 -5.78 -17.84
CA ASP A 11 -3.07 -7.18 -17.53
C ASP A 11 -1.79 -7.97 -17.78
N ARG A 12 -0.80 -7.75 -16.92
CA ARG A 12 0.22 -8.77 -16.71
C ARG A 12 -0.39 -9.80 -15.78
N GLU A 13 -0.90 -10.89 -16.35
CA GLU A 13 -1.31 -12.08 -15.59
C GLU A 13 -0.22 -12.43 -14.56
N ARG A 14 -0.57 -12.24 -13.29
CA ARG A 14 0.31 -12.47 -12.15
C ARG A 14 0.59 -13.97 -12.05
N ALA A 15 1.86 -14.34 -11.96
CA ALA A 15 2.22 -15.73 -11.71
C ALA A 15 1.63 -16.18 -10.36
N PRO A 16 0.98 -17.36 -10.29
CA PRO A 16 0.47 -17.87 -9.03
C PRO A 16 1.64 -18.06 -8.05
N GLY A 17 1.57 -17.39 -6.90
CA GLY A 17 2.57 -17.49 -5.82
C GLY A 17 3.61 -16.38 -5.73
N SER A 18 3.63 -15.38 -6.62
CA SER A 18 4.47 -14.17 -6.42
C SER A 18 3.64 -13.07 -5.75
N GLU A 19 3.97 -12.67 -4.51
CA GLU A 19 3.34 -11.52 -3.82
C GLU A 19 3.45 -10.25 -4.67
N PRO A 20 2.40 -9.41 -4.80
CA PRO A 20 2.52 -8.18 -5.57
C PRO A 20 3.44 -7.23 -4.80
N GLY A 21 4.28 -6.46 -5.50
CA GLY A 21 5.16 -5.49 -4.81
C GLY A 21 4.37 -4.40 -4.08
N LEU A 22 4.94 -3.84 -3.02
CA LEU A 22 4.43 -2.63 -2.37
C LEU A 22 4.98 -1.41 -3.12
N LEU A 23 4.48 -1.20 -4.33
CA LEU A 23 5.09 -0.28 -5.30
C LEU A 23 4.72 1.17 -5.02
N ALA A 24 5.71 2.04 -4.81
CA ALA A 24 5.56 3.49 -4.87
C ALA A 24 5.89 4.00 -6.28
N GLY A 25 5.17 5.00 -6.77
CA GLY A 25 5.44 5.63 -8.06
C GLY A 25 6.55 6.68 -7.96
N GLU A 26 7.36 6.77 -9.00
CA GLU A 26 8.50 7.69 -9.09
C GLU A 26 8.37 8.59 -10.34
N CYS A 27 8.71 9.87 -10.20
CA CYS A 27 8.74 10.82 -11.32
C CYS A 27 10.15 11.39 -11.55
N PRO A 28 10.41 12.02 -12.71
CA PRO A 28 11.70 12.65 -13.03
C PRO A 28 12.11 13.84 -12.14
N ALA A 29 11.28 14.20 -11.16
CA ALA A 29 11.59 15.20 -10.12
C ALA A 29 12.14 14.57 -8.84
N ASP A 30 12.40 13.26 -8.84
CA ASP A 30 12.79 12.46 -7.67
C ASP A 30 11.75 12.40 -6.54
N HIS A 31 10.47 12.72 -6.82
CA HIS A 31 9.39 12.51 -5.86
C HIS A 31 8.87 11.08 -5.89
N LEU A 32 8.55 10.56 -4.71
CA LEU A 32 7.89 9.27 -4.51
C LEU A 32 6.46 9.49 -4.00
N SER A 33 5.51 8.71 -4.52
CA SER A 33 4.14 8.71 -4.01
C SER A 33 3.58 7.30 -3.90
N TYR A 34 2.82 7.06 -2.85
CA TYR A 34 2.08 5.81 -2.67
C TYR A 34 0.58 6.11 -2.46
N PRO A 35 -0.33 5.44 -3.18
CA PRO A 35 -0.06 4.53 -4.30
C PRO A 35 0.58 5.22 -5.53
N PRO A 36 1.02 4.46 -6.55
CA PRO A 36 1.43 5.04 -7.82
C PRO A 36 0.27 5.77 -8.49
N HIS A 37 0.57 6.88 -9.14
CA HIS A 37 -0.36 7.74 -9.86
C HIS A 37 0.12 7.96 -11.30
N ARG A 38 -0.82 8.16 -12.24
CA ARG A 38 -0.44 8.51 -13.63
C ARG A 38 0.39 9.80 -13.73
N ARG A 39 0.18 10.73 -12.80
CA ARG A 39 0.93 11.97 -12.65
C ARG A 39 1.30 12.15 -11.19
N CYS A 40 2.52 12.58 -10.94
CA CYS A 40 3.02 12.88 -9.60
C CYS A 40 2.12 13.91 -8.92
N PRO A 41 1.63 13.64 -7.69
CA PRO A 41 0.75 14.56 -6.97
C PRO A 41 1.47 15.87 -6.58
N ASP A 42 2.79 15.84 -6.40
CA ASP A 42 3.56 17.01 -5.96
C ASP A 42 3.94 17.96 -7.11
N CYS A 43 4.30 17.41 -8.29
CA CYS A 43 4.80 18.23 -9.41
C CYS A 43 4.02 18.11 -10.73
N GLY A 44 3.02 17.21 -10.82
CA GLY A 44 2.16 17.04 -11.99
C GLY A 44 2.80 16.38 -13.22
N ARG A 45 4.10 16.09 -13.18
CA ARG A 45 4.81 15.33 -14.24
C ARG A 45 4.39 13.86 -14.23
N PRO A 46 4.44 13.15 -15.38
CA PRO A 46 4.19 11.72 -15.42
C PRO A 46 5.10 10.97 -14.43
N GLN A 47 4.56 9.94 -13.79
CA GLN A 47 5.41 8.95 -13.12
C GLN A 47 5.91 7.96 -14.16
N GLU A 48 7.21 7.70 -14.15
CA GLU A 48 7.92 6.92 -15.18
C GLU A 48 8.56 5.66 -14.60
N GLY A 49 8.58 5.52 -13.27
CA GLY A 49 9.16 4.38 -12.58
C GLY A 49 8.37 4.00 -11.32
N THR A 50 8.80 2.90 -10.72
CA THR A 50 8.31 2.44 -9.42
C THR A 50 9.45 1.95 -8.55
N VAL A 51 9.33 2.15 -7.24
CA VAL A 51 10.22 1.56 -6.24
C VAL A 51 9.42 0.57 -5.41
N ASP A 52 9.93 -0.65 -5.24
CA ASP A 52 9.33 -1.62 -4.33
C ASP A 52 9.74 -1.34 -2.88
N LEU A 53 8.74 -1.34 -1.99
CA LEU A 53 8.87 -1.10 -0.57
C LEU A 53 8.71 -2.39 0.27
N SER A 54 8.35 -3.52 -0.34
CA SER A 54 7.99 -4.77 0.35
C SER A 54 9.05 -5.27 1.33
N ASP A 55 10.33 -5.20 0.94
CA ASP A 55 11.47 -5.66 1.75
C ASP A 55 12.10 -4.55 2.63
N ARG A 56 11.44 -3.39 2.77
CA ARG A 56 11.95 -2.24 3.52
C ARG A 56 11.29 -2.12 4.89
N THR A 57 11.93 -1.40 5.80
CA THR A 57 11.31 -0.95 7.04
C THR A 57 10.79 0.47 6.90
N ALA A 58 9.79 0.81 7.71
CA ALA A 58 9.20 2.13 7.82
C ALA A 58 9.03 2.54 9.29
N GLU A 59 8.97 3.84 9.54
CA GLU A 59 8.65 4.40 10.86
C GLU A 59 7.16 4.74 10.95
N VAL A 60 6.50 4.40 12.06
CA VAL A 60 5.12 4.81 12.33
C VAL A 60 5.05 6.31 12.62
N VAL A 61 4.44 7.06 11.71
CA VAL A 61 4.24 8.52 11.85
C VAL A 61 3.05 8.83 12.74
N THR A 62 1.95 8.10 12.58
CA THR A 62 0.74 8.22 13.39
C THR A 62 -0.13 6.97 13.23
N TRP A 63 -1.04 6.74 14.17
CA TRP A 63 -1.91 5.57 14.16
C TRP A 63 -3.27 5.86 14.82
N THR A 64 -4.25 5.01 14.53
CA THR A 64 -5.55 5.02 15.18
C THR A 64 -6.16 3.61 15.23
N THR A 65 -7.13 3.39 16.13
CA THR A 65 -7.92 2.15 16.17
C THR A 65 -9.38 2.45 15.82
N ALA A 66 -9.85 1.89 14.71
CA ALA A 66 -11.25 1.93 14.33
C ALA A 66 -12.02 0.78 15.00
N HIS A 67 -12.95 1.10 15.89
CA HIS A 67 -13.78 0.11 16.59
C HIS A 67 -15.11 -0.19 15.90
N ALA A 68 -15.61 0.76 15.09
CA ALA A 68 -16.83 0.61 14.30
C ALA A 68 -16.44 0.54 12.81
N THR A 69 -16.14 -0.66 12.34
CA THR A 69 -15.70 -0.86 10.96
C THR A 69 -16.87 -1.25 10.05
N PRO A 70 -16.78 -0.93 8.74
CA PRO A 70 -17.75 -1.43 7.76
C PRO A 70 -17.77 -2.97 7.70
N PRO A 71 -18.86 -3.57 7.20
CA PRO A 71 -18.92 -5.00 6.91
C PRO A 71 -17.73 -5.49 6.07
N GLY A 72 -17.26 -6.69 6.38
CA GLY A 72 -16.07 -7.30 5.79
C GLY A 72 -14.73 -6.78 6.28
N VAL A 73 -14.70 -5.65 7.00
CA VAL A 73 -13.46 -5.13 7.60
C VAL A 73 -13.37 -5.59 9.05
N ARG A 74 -12.23 -6.18 9.42
CA ARG A 74 -11.89 -6.62 10.79
C ARG A 74 -12.25 -5.54 11.82
N SER A 75 -12.75 -5.93 13.00
CA SER A 75 -12.93 -5.00 14.14
C SER A 75 -12.39 -5.61 15.43
N PRO A 76 -11.60 -4.87 16.23
CA PRO A 76 -11.06 -3.55 15.93
C PRO A 76 -10.04 -3.60 14.77
N ASN A 77 -9.94 -2.52 14.00
CA ASN A 77 -8.94 -2.36 12.94
C ASN A 77 -7.94 -1.27 13.32
N ARG A 78 -6.70 -1.66 13.62
CA ARG A 78 -5.63 -0.69 13.86
C ARG A 78 -4.98 -0.31 12.55
N LEU A 79 -4.91 1.00 12.32
CA LEU A 79 -4.38 1.61 11.10
C LEU A 79 -3.21 2.51 11.47
N ALA A 80 -2.17 2.50 10.66
CA ALA A 80 -1.00 3.36 10.80
C ALA A 80 -0.65 4.02 9.47
N ILE A 81 -0.20 5.27 9.55
CA ILE A 81 0.56 5.92 8.50
C ILE A 81 2.03 5.70 8.82
N VAL A 82 2.75 5.08 7.90
CA VAL A 82 4.18 4.79 8.03
C VAL A 82 4.98 5.59 7.01
N ALA A 83 6.23 5.91 7.31
CA ALA A 83 7.15 6.60 6.42
C ALA A 83 8.35 5.69 6.10
N PHE A 84 8.57 5.48 4.80
CA PHE A 84 9.76 4.82 4.28
C PHE A 84 10.78 5.88 3.86
N GLU A 85 12.04 5.63 4.19
CA GLU A 85 13.18 6.39 3.69
C GLU A 85 13.87 5.59 2.57
N VAL A 86 13.91 6.16 1.37
CA VAL A 86 14.42 5.53 0.14
C VAL A 86 15.38 6.49 -0.55
N ASP A 87 16.68 6.21 -0.45
CA ASP A 87 17.74 7.02 -1.07
C ASP A 87 17.65 8.52 -0.71
N GLY A 88 17.31 8.83 0.55
CA GLY A 88 17.15 10.20 1.04
C GLY A 88 15.81 10.86 0.69
N ARG A 89 14.84 10.09 0.18
CA ARG A 89 13.48 10.52 -0.13
C ARG A 89 12.49 9.83 0.80
N THR A 90 11.47 10.56 1.24
CA THR A 90 10.41 10.01 2.08
C THR A 90 9.17 9.67 1.26
N VAL A 91 8.58 8.49 1.48
CA VAL A 91 7.24 8.14 0.98
C VAL A 91 6.39 7.57 2.11
N ARG A 92 5.11 7.97 2.16
CA ARG A 92 4.18 7.54 3.20
C ARG A 92 3.14 6.57 2.67
N ALA A 93 2.83 5.56 3.46
CA ALA A 93 1.78 4.58 3.16
C ALA A 93 0.82 4.44 4.35
N LEU A 94 -0.45 4.20 4.05
CA LEU A 94 -1.48 3.84 5.02
C LEU A 94 -1.73 2.34 4.95
N GLY A 95 -1.78 1.66 6.09
CA GLY A 95 -2.07 0.24 6.18
C GLY A 95 -2.53 -0.17 7.56
N GLY A 96 -3.03 -1.41 7.67
CA GLY A 96 -3.36 -2.00 8.97
C GLY A 96 -2.10 -2.54 9.66
N THR A 97 -2.03 -2.51 10.99
CA THR A 97 -0.93 -3.12 11.74
C THR A 97 -1.32 -4.50 12.25
N THR A 98 -0.40 -5.47 12.32
CA THR A 98 -0.65 -6.78 12.94
C THR A 98 -0.69 -6.69 14.46
N ASP A 99 0.10 -5.78 15.02
CA ASP A 99 0.30 -5.61 16.46
C ASP A 99 -0.11 -4.20 16.94
N GLU A 100 0.03 -3.97 18.25
CA GLU A 100 0.01 -2.61 18.81
C GLU A 100 1.24 -1.84 18.38
N VAL A 101 1.07 -0.57 18.07
CA VAL A 101 2.17 0.32 17.64
C VAL A 101 2.05 1.66 18.34
N ALA A 102 3.18 2.32 18.50
CA ALA A 102 3.34 3.69 18.92
C ALA A 102 3.95 4.54 17.79
N ILE A 103 3.91 5.87 17.95
CA ILE A 103 4.61 6.78 17.05
C ILE A 103 6.12 6.58 17.24
N GLY A 104 6.87 6.46 16.15
CA GLY A 104 8.31 6.22 16.15
C GLY A 104 8.70 4.74 16.08
N ASP A 105 7.73 3.81 16.19
CA ASP A 105 8.02 2.38 16.07
C ASP A 105 8.48 2.03 14.65
N THR A 106 9.42 1.10 14.55
CA THR A 106 9.85 0.54 13.27
C THR A 106 8.97 -0.65 12.90
N VAL A 107 8.47 -0.66 11.68
CA VAL A 107 7.62 -1.73 11.15
C VAL A 107 8.13 -2.21 9.79
N ARG A 108 7.74 -3.42 9.39
CA ARG A 108 7.96 -3.96 8.05
C ARG A 108 6.63 -4.32 7.38
N PRO A 109 6.51 -4.20 6.05
CA PRO A 109 5.38 -4.76 5.31
C PRO A 109 5.32 -6.28 5.49
N VAL A 110 4.12 -6.79 5.67
CA VAL A 110 3.81 -8.22 5.63
C VAL A 110 2.62 -8.42 4.69
N TYR A 111 2.79 -9.26 3.68
CA TYR A 111 1.73 -9.57 2.75
C TYR A 111 0.65 -10.42 3.43
N VAL A 112 -0.61 -10.19 3.06
CA VAL A 112 -1.76 -10.96 3.48
C VAL A 112 -2.64 -11.25 2.28
N GLU A 113 -3.13 -12.48 2.18
CA GLU A 113 -4.00 -12.91 1.07
C GLU A 113 -5.39 -12.26 1.12
N GLU A 114 -5.82 -11.82 2.30
CA GLU A 114 -7.14 -11.21 2.49
C GLU A 114 -7.09 -10.08 3.54
N LEU A 115 -7.22 -8.84 3.09
CA LEU A 115 -7.32 -7.64 3.93
C LEU A 115 -8.72 -7.47 4.54
N ARG A 116 -9.74 -7.97 3.86
CA ARG A 116 -11.15 -7.84 4.21
C ARG A 116 -11.96 -8.96 3.53
N ASP A 117 -13.01 -9.42 4.18
CA ASP A 117 -13.87 -10.50 3.71
C ASP A 117 -14.65 -10.05 2.44
N PRO A 118 -14.49 -10.75 1.30
CA PRO A 118 -15.14 -10.41 0.05
C PRO A 118 -16.66 -10.68 0.04
N GLU A 119 -17.14 -11.65 0.82
CA GLU A 119 -18.57 -12.01 0.87
C GLU A 119 -19.38 -11.06 1.76
N ALA A 120 -18.74 -10.50 2.79
CA ALA A 120 -19.36 -9.51 3.67
C ALA A 120 -19.23 -8.06 3.16
N GLY A 121 -18.43 -7.82 2.11
CA GLY A 121 -18.15 -6.50 1.55
C GLY A 121 -19.27 -5.89 0.71
N ILE A 122 -19.24 -4.57 0.52
CA ILE A 122 -20.18 -3.83 -0.36
C ILE A 122 -19.78 -3.97 -1.85
N ARG A 123 -18.54 -4.34 -2.13
CA ARG A 123 -18.01 -4.54 -3.49
C ARG A 123 -18.29 -5.96 -3.95
N HIS A 124 -18.48 -6.15 -5.26
CA HIS A 124 -18.59 -7.49 -5.85
C HIS A 124 -17.28 -8.26 -5.61
N PRO A 125 -17.31 -9.55 -5.22
CA PRO A 125 -16.12 -10.34 -4.93
C PRO A 125 -15.08 -10.30 -6.07
N ASP A 126 -15.52 -10.45 -7.32
CA ASP A 126 -14.59 -10.46 -8.47
C ASP A 126 -14.15 -9.06 -8.95
N SER A 127 -14.56 -7.98 -8.28
CA SER A 127 -14.28 -6.61 -8.76
C SER A 127 -12.86 -6.11 -8.49
N GLN A 128 -12.10 -6.82 -7.66
CA GLN A 128 -10.73 -6.46 -7.29
C GLN A 128 -10.03 -7.64 -6.61
N ALA A 129 -8.70 -7.54 -6.49
CA ALA A 129 -7.97 -8.34 -5.53
C ALA A 129 -8.27 -7.89 -4.09
N TRP A 130 -8.20 -8.83 -3.16
CA TRP A 130 -8.49 -8.63 -1.73
C TRP A 130 -7.25 -8.78 -0.85
N ASP A 131 -6.13 -9.15 -1.47
CA ASP A 131 -4.82 -9.23 -0.85
C ASP A 131 -4.18 -7.84 -0.69
N GLY A 132 -3.03 -7.80 -0.01
CA GLY A 132 -2.21 -6.61 0.11
C GLY A 132 -1.28 -6.68 1.29
N TYR A 133 -0.85 -5.51 1.80
CA TYR A 133 0.11 -5.44 2.90
C TYR A 133 -0.50 -4.90 4.20
N ARG A 134 0.00 -5.44 5.30
CA ARG A 134 -0.09 -4.88 6.65
C ARG A 134 1.30 -4.53 7.14
N PHE A 135 1.39 -3.91 8.32
CA PHE A 135 2.65 -3.56 8.96
C PHE A 135 2.82 -4.34 10.26
N GLU A 136 3.94 -5.06 10.37
CA GLU A 136 4.34 -5.80 11.56
C GLU A 136 5.47 -5.06 12.27
N LEU A 137 5.43 -5.02 13.60
CA LEU A 137 6.53 -4.48 14.40
C LEU A 137 7.83 -5.24 14.11
N VAL A 138 8.92 -4.49 13.99
CA VAL A 138 10.26 -5.05 14.01
C VAL A 138 10.83 -4.77 15.39
N ASP A 139 11.24 -5.82 16.11
CA ASP A 139 11.93 -5.64 17.38
C ASP A 139 13.14 -4.73 17.18
N ALA A 140 13.26 -3.70 18.02
CA ALA A 140 14.51 -2.95 18.08
C ALA A 140 15.64 -3.93 18.49
N PRO A 141 16.79 -3.94 17.80
CA PRO A 141 17.94 -4.68 18.32
C PRO A 141 18.23 -4.14 19.73
N GLY A 142 18.12 -5.02 20.72
CA GLY A 142 18.40 -4.70 22.12
C GLY A 142 19.86 -4.34 22.40
#